data_AF-A0A1E5IJQ1-F1
#
_entry.id   AF-A0A1E5IJQ1-F1
#
_cell.length_a   1.000
_cell.length_b   1.000
_cell.length_c   1.000
_cell.angle_alpha   90.00
_cell.angle_beta   90.00
_cell.angle_gamma   90.00
#
_symmetry.space_group_name_H-M   'P 1'
#
loop_
_entity.id
_entity.type
_entity.pdbx_description
1 polymer ?
#
loop_
_entity_poly.entity_id
_entity_poly.type
_entity_poly.pdbx_seq_one_letter_code
_entity_poly.pdbx_strand_id
1 'polypeptide(L)'
;MSNKQSYFFTSESVTEGHPDKVCDIISDSVLDAILKQDSKARVACETFISKGLFIVGGEITTSARINTRDIIKEAIKKIGYDKLSFGFDCNTCVIIDAINTQSLDVAVGVDTGGAGDQGLMIGFACRETPEFMPLPIILAHKLAMRLAEVRKKGILPYLGPDGKTQVTVEYVDWKPKRIDTVVLSTQHTEKVLDRTGNRMTKKSKEEIANKVIKYVLGKLIDKNTKIYINPAGRFLSGGPSADTGLTGRKIIVDTYGGMTAHGGGAFSGKDSTKVDRSACY
;
A
#
# COMPACT_ATOMS: atom_id res chain seq x y z
N MET A 1 -40.46 15.37 -12.39
CA MET A 1 -39.31 15.32 -11.47
C MET A 1 -38.26 14.46 -12.14
N SER A 2 -37.08 14.99 -12.47
CA SER A 2 -36.01 14.16 -13.06
C SER A 2 -35.60 13.10 -12.04
N ASN A 3 -35.63 11.82 -12.42
CA ASN A 3 -35.14 10.74 -11.57
C ASN A 3 -33.67 11.02 -11.25
N LYS A 4 -33.35 11.27 -9.98
CA LYS A 4 -31.96 11.41 -9.53
C LYS A 4 -31.24 10.09 -9.69
N GLN A 5 -30.09 10.09 -10.35
CA GLN A 5 -29.30 8.89 -10.52
C GLN A 5 -28.48 8.67 -9.25
N SER A 6 -28.73 7.55 -8.57
CA SER A 6 -27.99 7.14 -7.37
C SER A 6 -27.19 5.89 -7.67
N TYR A 7 -25.92 5.87 -7.27
CA TYR A 7 -25.06 4.69 -7.35
C TYR A 7 -24.11 4.62 -6.15
N PHE A 8 -23.51 3.45 -5.95
CA PHE A 8 -22.50 3.24 -4.92
C PHE A 8 -21.17 2.93 -5.59
N PHE A 9 -20.11 3.58 -5.13
CA PHE A 9 -18.76 3.34 -5.62
C PHE A 9 -17.85 2.97 -4.44
N THR A 10 -16.94 2.02 -4.65
CA THR A 10 -16.07 1.49 -3.61
C THR A 10 -14.63 1.57 -4.05
N SER A 11 -13.77 2.07 -3.16
CA SER A 11 -12.31 1.94 -3.28
C SER A 11 -11.74 1.32 -2.01
N GLU A 12 -10.54 0.77 -2.13
CA GLU A 12 -9.81 0.18 -1.03
C GLU A 12 -8.37 0.68 -0.97
N SER A 13 -7.73 0.44 0.17
CA SER A 13 -6.33 0.69 0.43
C SER A 13 -5.79 -0.38 1.36
N VAL A 14 -4.48 -0.52 1.38
CA VAL A 14 -3.76 -1.37 2.33
C VAL A 14 -2.75 -0.53 3.10
N THR A 15 -2.34 -1.02 4.26
CA THR A 15 -1.28 -0.39 5.06
C THR A 15 0.11 -0.73 4.50
N GLU A 16 1.13 -0.01 4.97
CA GLU A 16 2.54 -0.28 4.66
C GLU A 16 3.02 -1.69 5.05
N GLY A 17 2.30 -2.41 5.93
CA GLY A 17 2.64 -3.78 6.31
C GLY A 17 2.08 -4.86 5.39
N HIS A 18 1.18 -4.52 4.47
CA HIS A 18 0.68 -5.48 3.50
C HIS A 18 1.84 -6.03 2.65
N PRO A 19 1.96 -7.35 2.40
CA PRO A 19 3.16 -7.92 1.78
C PRO A 19 3.49 -7.34 0.40
N ASP A 20 2.49 -7.10 -0.46
CA ASP A 20 2.74 -6.36 -1.72
C ASP A 20 3.28 -4.94 -1.50
N LYS A 21 2.78 -4.22 -0.48
CA LYS A 21 3.29 -2.88 -0.16
C LYS A 21 4.65 -2.90 0.50
N VAL A 22 4.98 -3.96 1.23
CA VAL A 22 6.34 -4.21 1.70
C VAL A 22 7.29 -4.34 0.51
N CYS A 23 6.90 -5.09 -0.53
CA CYS A 23 7.70 -5.21 -1.76
C CYS A 23 7.89 -3.87 -2.47
N ASP A 24 6.80 -3.10 -2.65
CA ASP A 24 6.87 -1.75 -3.23
C ASP A 24 7.84 -0.84 -2.46
N ILE A 25 7.74 -0.82 -1.13
CA ILE A 25 8.61 0.00 -0.27
C ILE A 25 10.07 -0.44 -0.38
N ILE A 26 10.35 -1.74 -0.43
CA ILE A 26 11.72 -2.25 -0.58
C ILE A 26 12.30 -1.87 -1.94
N SER A 27 11.55 -2.09 -3.02
CA SER A 27 11.98 -1.73 -4.37
C SER A 27 12.27 -0.25 -4.50
N ASP A 28 11.42 0.63 -3.96
CA ASP A 28 11.70 2.07 -3.94
C ASP A 28 12.83 2.45 -2.97
N SER A 29 13.04 1.72 -1.87
CA SER A 29 14.18 1.97 -0.97
C SER A 29 15.52 1.65 -1.64
N VAL A 30 15.57 0.62 -2.49
CA VAL A 30 16.74 0.29 -3.33
C VAL A 30 16.97 1.38 -4.37
N LEU A 31 15.91 1.81 -5.07
CA LEU A 31 15.95 2.92 -6.01
C LEU A 31 16.50 4.20 -5.37
N ASP A 32 15.97 4.61 -4.23
CA ASP A 32 16.39 5.82 -3.51
C ASP A 32 17.85 5.73 -3.08
N ALA A 33 18.29 4.57 -2.57
CA ALA A 33 19.67 4.36 -2.14
C ALA A 33 20.68 4.47 -3.32
N ILE A 34 20.26 4.03 -4.51
CA ILE A 34 21.04 4.16 -5.74
C ILE A 34 21.06 5.60 -6.21
N LEU A 35 19.88 6.23 -6.39
CA LEU A 35 19.76 7.60 -6.93
C LEU A 35 20.44 8.64 -6.05
N LYS A 36 20.53 8.39 -4.75
CA LYS A 36 21.28 9.25 -3.81
C LYS A 36 22.78 9.30 -4.12
N GLN A 37 23.35 8.24 -4.68
CA GLN A 37 24.77 8.16 -5.05
C GLN A 37 24.99 8.44 -6.54
N ASP A 38 24.03 8.04 -7.38
CA ASP A 38 24.10 8.14 -8.84
C ASP A 38 22.74 8.58 -9.41
N SER A 39 22.59 9.90 -9.56
CA SER A 39 21.36 10.51 -10.10
C SER A 39 21.00 10.11 -11.53
N LYS A 40 21.93 9.48 -12.28
CA LYS A 40 21.72 9.04 -13.67
C LYS A 40 21.50 7.53 -13.78
N ALA A 41 21.44 6.83 -12.66
CA ALA A 41 21.25 5.40 -12.64
C ALA A 41 19.94 4.99 -13.35
N ARG A 42 19.99 3.87 -14.06
CA ARG A 42 18.81 3.18 -14.58
C ARG A 42 18.48 2.06 -13.62
N VAL A 43 17.26 2.03 -13.10
CA VAL A 43 16.82 1.07 -12.08
C VAL A 43 15.47 0.50 -12.50
N ALA A 44 15.40 -0.83 -12.56
CA ALA A 44 14.18 -1.63 -12.54
C ALA A 44 14.36 -2.69 -11.45
N CYS A 45 13.93 -2.38 -10.23
CA CYS A 45 14.09 -3.23 -9.06
C CYS A 45 12.77 -3.89 -8.69
N GLU A 46 12.74 -5.21 -8.69
CA GLU A 46 11.59 -6.02 -8.35
C GLU A 46 11.86 -6.78 -7.05
N THR A 47 10.87 -6.76 -6.16
CA THR A 47 10.89 -7.49 -4.89
C THR A 47 9.77 -8.53 -4.86
N PHE A 48 10.14 -9.77 -4.53
CA PHE A 48 9.25 -10.86 -4.15
C PHE A 48 9.48 -11.22 -2.69
N ILE A 49 8.41 -11.43 -1.95
CA ILE A 49 8.46 -11.78 -0.53
C ILE A 49 7.50 -12.92 -0.22
N SER A 50 7.96 -13.89 0.56
CA SER A 50 7.13 -14.96 1.10
C SER A 50 7.66 -15.37 2.48
N LYS A 51 7.07 -16.41 3.06
CA LYS A 51 7.42 -16.86 4.41
C LYS A 51 8.88 -17.31 4.47
N GLY A 52 9.72 -16.50 5.12
CA GLY A 52 11.15 -16.77 5.32
C GLY A 52 12.04 -16.48 4.12
N LEU A 53 11.52 -15.87 3.04
CA LEU A 53 12.27 -15.63 1.81
C LEU A 53 12.00 -14.23 1.26
N PHE A 54 13.08 -13.52 0.95
CA PHE A 54 13.10 -12.33 0.11
C PHE A 54 13.90 -12.62 -1.15
N ILE A 55 13.38 -12.20 -2.28
CA ILE A 55 14.13 -12.10 -3.52
C ILE A 55 14.05 -10.66 -3.97
N VAL A 56 15.20 -10.02 -4.10
CA VAL A 56 15.32 -8.69 -4.72
C VAL A 56 16.16 -8.87 -5.98
N GLY A 57 15.64 -8.44 -7.11
CA GLY A 57 16.30 -8.60 -8.40
C GLY A 57 15.85 -7.57 -9.42
N GLY A 58 16.23 -7.79 -10.66
CA GLY A 58 15.96 -6.91 -11.79
C GLY A 58 17.22 -6.27 -12.36
N GLU A 59 17.04 -5.32 -13.27
CA GLU A 59 18.09 -4.75 -14.09
C GLU A 59 18.47 -3.34 -13.61
N ILE A 60 19.72 -3.21 -13.16
CA ILE A 60 20.23 -1.96 -12.59
C ILE A 60 21.56 -1.59 -13.27
N THR A 61 21.63 -0.39 -13.83
CA THR A 61 22.84 0.22 -14.35
C THR A 61 23.18 1.44 -13.52
N THR A 62 24.24 1.32 -12.71
CA THR A 62 24.66 2.39 -11.80
C THR A 62 26.14 2.27 -11.42
N SER A 63 26.72 3.40 -11.01
CA SER A 63 28.02 3.48 -10.32
C SER A 63 27.88 3.37 -8.79
N ALA A 64 26.66 3.43 -8.25
CA ALA A 64 26.38 3.36 -6.82
C ALA A 64 26.80 2.02 -6.22
N ARG A 65 27.26 2.07 -4.97
CA ARG A 65 27.50 0.86 -4.16
C ARG A 65 26.48 0.81 -3.04
N ILE A 66 25.60 -0.18 -3.09
CA ILE A 66 24.54 -0.37 -2.10
C ILE A 66 24.72 -1.69 -1.36
N ASN A 67 24.20 -1.74 -0.13
CA ASN A 67 24.01 -2.99 0.59
C ASN A 67 22.51 -3.29 0.66
N THR A 68 22.02 -4.11 -0.27
CA THR A 68 20.61 -4.49 -0.40
C THR A 68 20.07 -5.07 0.91
N ARG A 69 20.88 -5.86 1.64
CA ARG A 69 20.48 -6.45 2.92
C ARG A 69 20.21 -5.38 3.98
N ASP A 70 21.07 -4.37 4.10
CA ASP A 70 20.87 -3.30 5.09
C ASP A 70 19.65 -2.45 4.73
N ILE A 71 19.45 -2.15 3.45
CA ILE A 71 18.27 -1.43 2.94
C ILE A 71 16.98 -2.18 3.29
N ILE A 72 16.90 -3.49 3.01
CA ILE A 72 15.74 -4.32 3.36
C ILE A 72 15.49 -4.29 4.86
N LYS A 73 16.53 -4.49 5.68
CA LYS A 73 16.40 -4.50 7.15
C LYS A 73 15.86 -3.18 7.67
N GLU A 74 16.36 -2.06 7.17
CA GLU A 74 15.86 -0.74 7.54
C GLU A 74 14.40 -0.54 7.12
N ALA A 75 14.03 -0.93 5.90
CA ALA A 75 12.67 -0.82 5.40
C ALA A 75 11.68 -1.63 6.27
N ILE A 76 11.99 -2.91 6.52
CA ILE A 76 11.16 -3.80 7.35
C ILE A 76 11.04 -3.26 8.79
N LYS A 77 12.13 -2.75 9.36
CA LYS A 77 12.11 -2.13 10.69
C LYS A 77 11.23 -0.88 10.72
N LYS A 78 11.30 0.00 9.71
CA LYS A 78 10.46 1.21 9.60
C LYS A 78 8.98 0.88 9.44
N ILE A 79 8.65 -0.22 8.76
CA ILE A 79 7.28 -0.74 8.64
C ILE A 79 6.79 -1.26 10.01
N GLY A 80 7.69 -1.82 10.82
CA GLY A 80 7.40 -2.31 12.18
C GLY A 80 7.24 -3.83 12.26
N TYR A 81 7.87 -4.56 11.33
CA TYR A 81 8.14 -5.98 11.46
C TYR A 81 9.48 -6.20 12.17
N ASP A 82 9.63 -5.59 13.34
CA ASP A 82 10.83 -5.64 14.19
C ASP A 82 10.72 -6.69 15.31
N LYS A 83 9.58 -7.38 15.38
CA LYS A 83 9.27 -8.42 16.38
C LYS A 83 8.68 -9.64 15.70
N LEU A 84 9.22 -10.81 16.04
CA LEU A 84 8.67 -12.13 15.67
C LEU A 84 7.19 -12.32 16.01
N SER A 85 6.65 -11.52 16.95
CA SER A 85 5.25 -11.60 17.40
C SER A 85 4.20 -11.41 16.29
N PHE A 86 4.58 -10.84 15.15
CA PHE A 86 3.69 -10.68 13.99
C PHE A 86 4.02 -11.61 12.82
N GLY A 87 4.79 -12.67 13.09
CA GLY A 87 5.09 -13.76 12.16
C GLY A 87 6.26 -13.48 11.20
N PHE A 88 6.87 -12.29 11.28
CA PHE A 88 7.89 -11.86 10.33
C PHE A 88 9.05 -11.13 11.01
N ASP A 89 10.28 -11.58 10.73
CA ASP A 89 11.53 -10.97 11.19
C ASP A 89 12.59 -11.08 10.09
N CYS A 90 13.07 -9.94 9.59
CA CYS A 90 14.09 -9.90 8.55
C CYS A 90 15.41 -10.58 8.94
N ASN A 91 15.72 -10.74 10.24
CA ASN A 91 16.95 -11.39 10.68
C ASN A 91 16.92 -12.91 10.50
N THR A 92 15.74 -13.51 10.38
CA THR A 92 15.57 -14.96 10.21
C THR A 92 15.25 -15.35 8.76
N CYS A 93 15.08 -14.37 7.87
CA CYS A 93 14.74 -14.61 6.48
C CYS A 93 15.98 -14.80 5.61
N VAL A 94 15.86 -15.69 4.62
CA VAL A 94 16.82 -15.79 3.52
C VAL A 94 16.60 -14.59 2.60
N ILE A 95 17.69 -13.91 2.25
CA ILE A 95 17.68 -12.81 1.26
C ILE A 95 18.51 -13.28 0.08
N ILE A 96 17.85 -13.41 -1.07
CA ILE A 96 18.47 -13.65 -2.37
C ILE A 96 18.56 -12.30 -3.07
N ASP A 97 19.79 -11.83 -3.28
CA ASP A 97 20.07 -10.69 -4.14
C ASP A 97 20.41 -11.23 -5.54
N ALA A 98 19.52 -10.96 -6.49
CA ALA A 98 19.59 -11.38 -7.88
C ALA A 98 19.58 -10.15 -8.81
N ILE A 99 20.08 -9.00 -8.33
CA ILE A 99 20.22 -7.79 -9.15
C ILE A 99 21.32 -8.02 -10.20
N ASN A 100 20.98 -7.77 -11.46
CA ASN A 100 21.89 -7.88 -12.59
C ASN A 100 22.13 -6.52 -13.25
N THR A 101 23.23 -6.38 -13.98
CA THR A 101 23.46 -5.22 -14.85
C THR A 101 22.49 -5.26 -16.03
N GLN A 102 21.89 -4.12 -16.38
CA GLN A 102 20.95 -4.04 -17.51
C GLN A 102 21.64 -4.41 -18.83
N SER A 103 20.92 -5.11 -19.72
CA SER A 103 21.42 -5.46 -21.06
C SER A 103 21.83 -4.21 -21.84
N LEU A 104 22.98 -4.28 -22.53
CA LEU A 104 23.50 -3.22 -23.40
C LEU A 104 22.53 -2.89 -24.56
N ASP A 105 21.77 -3.87 -25.06
CA ASP A 105 20.84 -3.66 -26.19
C ASP A 105 19.63 -2.80 -25.80
N VAL A 106 19.20 -2.85 -24.53
CA VAL A 106 18.12 -2.01 -24.00
C VAL A 106 18.62 -0.59 -23.70
N ALA A 107 19.93 -0.42 -23.43
CA ALA A 107 20.51 0.89 -23.14
C ALA A 107 20.49 1.84 -24.36
N VAL A 108 20.63 1.32 -25.58
CA VAL A 108 20.76 2.12 -26.82
C VAL A 108 19.47 2.90 -27.15
N GLY A 109 18.28 2.34 -26.87
CA GLY A 109 16.99 2.99 -27.18
C GLY A 109 16.69 4.20 -26.31
N VAL A 110 17.18 4.22 -25.07
CA VAL A 110 16.82 5.24 -24.06
C VAL A 110 17.77 6.45 -24.09
N ASP A 111 19.03 6.25 -24.49
CA ASP A 111 20.04 7.32 -24.49
C ASP A 111 19.81 8.39 -25.58
N THR A 112 18.89 8.14 -26.52
CA THR A 112 18.44 9.11 -27.53
C THR A 112 17.21 9.92 -27.10
N GLY A 113 16.70 9.71 -25.88
CA GLY A 113 15.54 10.43 -25.33
C GLY A 113 14.17 9.82 -25.66
N GLY A 114 14.14 8.62 -26.26
CA GLY A 114 12.91 7.86 -26.49
C GLY A 114 12.39 7.16 -25.22
N ALA A 115 11.11 6.79 -25.23
CA ALA A 115 10.54 5.93 -24.19
C ALA A 115 11.25 4.56 -24.21
N GLY A 116 11.65 4.06 -23.03
CA GLY A 116 12.32 2.76 -22.92
C GLY A 116 11.42 1.54 -23.09
N ASP A 117 10.10 1.75 -23.17
CA ASP A 117 9.09 0.74 -23.47
C ASP A 117 7.84 1.42 -24.06
N GLN A 118 6.98 0.65 -24.72
CA GLN A 118 5.62 1.08 -25.05
C GLN A 118 4.78 1.21 -23.78
N GLY A 119 3.80 2.11 -23.76
CA GLY A 119 2.89 2.19 -22.62
C GLY A 119 1.73 3.17 -22.81
N LEU A 120 0.75 3.06 -21.91
CA LEU A 120 -0.40 3.94 -21.79
C LEU A 120 -0.38 4.53 -20.37
N MET A 121 -0.61 5.82 -20.23
CA MET A 121 -0.60 6.49 -18.93
C MET A 121 -1.86 7.34 -18.79
N ILE A 122 -2.46 7.34 -17.60
CA ILE A 122 -3.72 8.01 -17.32
C ILE A 122 -3.54 8.95 -16.13
N GLY A 123 -3.69 10.25 -16.38
CA GLY A 123 -3.87 11.27 -15.35
C GLY A 123 -5.35 11.48 -15.03
N PHE A 124 -5.70 11.64 -13.76
CA PHE A 124 -7.07 11.95 -13.35
C PHE A 124 -7.12 12.94 -12.19
N ALA A 125 -8.09 13.84 -12.22
CA ALA A 125 -8.37 14.76 -11.13
C ALA A 125 -9.86 15.04 -11.05
N CYS A 126 -10.39 15.23 -9.83
CA CYS A 126 -11.77 15.68 -9.62
C CYS A 126 -11.85 16.62 -8.41
N ARG A 127 -12.97 17.34 -8.25
CA ARG A 127 -13.14 18.33 -7.16
C ARG A 127 -13.82 17.75 -5.91
N GLU A 128 -13.83 16.43 -5.74
CA GLU A 128 -14.49 15.78 -4.61
C GLU A 128 -13.75 16.01 -3.28
N THR A 129 -12.43 16.18 -3.34
CA THR A 129 -11.59 16.45 -2.17
C THR A 129 -10.62 17.61 -2.43
N PRO A 130 -10.05 18.23 -1.38
CA PRO A 130 -9.03 19.28 -1.52
C PRO A 130 -7.75 18.81 -2.23
N GLU A 131 -7.46 17.51 -2.19
CA GLU A 131 -6.32 16.87 -2.88
C GLU A 131 -6.56 16.66 -4.38
N PHE A 132 -7.71 17.09 -4.90
CA PHE A 132 -8.18 16.87 -6.28
C PHE A 132 -8.31 15.39 -6.68
N MET A 133 -8.66 14.53 -5.72
CA MET A 133 -8.74 13.08 -5.88
C MET A 133 -10.15 12.55 -5.60
N PRO A 134 -10.50 11.34 -6.08
CA PRO A 134 -11.79 10.72 -5.75
C PRO A 134 -11.94 10.51 -4.25
N LEU A 135 -13.10 10.86 -3.69
CA LEU A 135 -13.34 10.72 -2.24
C LEU A 135 -13.12 9.28 -1.72
N PRO A 136 -13.57 8.20 -2.39
CA PRO A 136 -13.48 6.84 -1.86
C PRO A 136 -12.03 6.39 -1.61
N ILE A 137 -11.12 6.64 -2.56
CA ILE A 137 -9.71 6.24 -2.44
C ILE A 137 -8.98 7.07 -1.38
N ILE A 138 -9.25 8.38 -1.32
CA ILE A 138 -8.65 9.27 -0.30
C ILE A 138 -9.07 8.84 1.11
N LEU A 139 -10.34 8.49 1.31
CA LEU A 139 -10.81 8.01 2.62
C LEU A 139 -10.18 6.66 2.98
N ALA A 140 -10.07 5.72 2.02
CA ALA A 140 -9.40 4.44 2.24
C ALA A 140 -7.92 4.65 2.62
N HIS A 141 -7.17 5.49 1.89
CA HIS A 141 -5.79 5.83 2.22
C HIS A 141 -5.65 6.46 3.61
N LYS A 142 -6.49 7.45 3.95
CA LYS A 142 -6.44 8.10 5.25
C LYS A 142 -6.73 7.13 6.40
N LEU A 143 -7.61 6.14 6.20
CA LEU A 143 -7.86 5.08 7.18
C LEU A 143 -6.64 4.16 7.34
N ALA A 144 -6.02 3.71 6.25
CA ALA A 144 -4.82 2.88 6.30
C ALA A 144 -3.62 3.61 6.93
N MET A 145 -3.41 4.88 6.56
CA MET A 145 -2.39 5.75 7.14
C MET A 145 -2.64 5.97 8.63
N ARG A 146 -3.89 6.19 9.04
CA ARG A 146 -4.26 6.35 10.44
C ARG A 146 -4.04 5.06 11.25
N LEU A 147 -4.31 3.88 10.68
CA LEU A 147 -3.98 2.60 11.32
C LEU A 147 -2.48 2.48 11.60
N ALA A 148 -1.65 2.77 10.61
CA ALA A 148 -0.21 2.77 10.77
C ALA A 148 0.25 3.78 11.83
N GLU A 149 -0.33 4.99 11.84
CA GLU A 149 -0.02 6.04 12.80
C GLU A 149 -0.35 5.64 14.25
N VAL A 150 -1.57 5.17 14.53
CA VAL A 150 -1.98 4.79 15.90
C VAL A 150 -1.20 3.60 16.42
N ARG A 151 -0.75 2.70 15.54
CA ARG A 151 0.18 1.62 15.86
C ARG A 151 1.56 2.16 16.21
N LYS A 152 2.18 2.92 15.30
CA LYS A 152 3.55 3.44 15.46
C LYS A 152 3.70 4.36 16.67
N LYS A 153 2.64 5.12 17.01
CA LYS A 153 2.59 5.97 18.21
C LYS A 153 2.21 5.21 19.50
N GLY A 154 1.94 3.91 19.43
CA GLY A 154 1.54 3.11 20.59
C GLY A 154 0.17 3.47 21.17
N ILE A 155 -0.67 4.20 20.43
CA ILE A 155 -2.04 4.57 20.85
C ILE A 155 -2.91 3.31 20.92
N LEU A 156 -2.77 2.42 19.93
CA LEU A 156 -3.36 1.08 19.93
C LEU A 156 -2.21 0.06 19.83
N PRO A 157 -1.52 -0.24 20.94
CA PRO A 157 -0.25 -0.99 20.94
C PRO A 157 -0.41 -2.47 20.59
N TYR A 158 -1.64 -2.95 20.47
CA TYR A 158 -1.98 -4.32 20.08
C TYR A 158 -2.08 -4.52 18.57
N LEU A 159 -2.00 -3.45 17.75
CA LEU A 159 -2.09 -3.56 16.30
C LEU A 159 -0.76 -4.03 15.69
N GLY A 160 -0.86 -4.90 14.69
CA GLY A 160 0.25 -5.31 13.84
C GLY A 160 0.39 -4.46 12.57
N PRO A 161 1.47 -4.61 11.80
CA PRO A 161 1.71 -3.77 10.63
C PRO A 161 0.73 -3.98 9.48
N ASP A 162 0.19 -5.19 9.27
CA ASP A 162 -0.72 -5.49 8.15
C ASP A 162 -2.15 -5.00 8.44
N GLY A 163 -2.82 -4.54 7.39
CA GLY A 163 -4.15 -3.97 7.47
C GLY A 163 -4.70 -3.56 6.11
N LYS A 164 -6.02 -3.61 6.00
CA LYS A 164 -6.81 -3.33 4.79
C LYS A 164 -8.01 -2.46 5.15
N THR A 165 -8.35 -1.54 4.26
CA THR A 165 -9.45 -0.59 4.45
C THR A 165 -10.22 -0.45 3.16
N GLN A 166 -11.54 -0.44 3.24
CA GLN A 166 -12.42 -0.28 2.09
C GLN A 166 -13.55 0.69 2.45
N VAL A 167 -13.85 1.61 1.54
CA VAL A 167 -14.88 2.64 1.73
C VAL A 167 -15.82 2.63 0.54
N THR A 168 -17.10 2.45 0.82
CA THR A 168 -18.19 2.57 -0.15
C THR A 168 -18.91 3.89 0.07
N VAL A 169 -19.02 4.70 -0.98
CA VAL A 169 -19.65 6.02 -0.97
C VAL A 169 -20.91 5.98 -1.83
N GLU A 170 -22.01 6.54 -1.31
CA GLU A 170 -23.22 6.82 -2.08
C GLU A 170 -23.02 8.10 -2.88
N TYR A 171 -23.22 8.02 -4.19
CA TYR A 171 -23.24 9.15 -5.11
C TYR A 171 -24.65 9.45 -5.56
N VAL A 172 -24.99 10.74 -5.63
CA VAL A 172 -26.23 11.24 -6.23
C VAL A 172 -25.89 12.33 -7.21
N ASP A 173 -26.36 12.20 -8.45
CA ASP A 173 -26.07 13.14 -9.53
C ASP A 173 -24.55 13.41 -9.67
N TRP A 174 -23.76 12.33 -9.62
CA TRP A 174 -22.29 12.33 -9.73
C TRP A 174 -21.53 13.05 -8.60
N LYS A 175 -22.20 13.32 -7.47
CA LYS A 175 -21.56 13.93 -6.30
C LYS A 175 -21.58 12.99 -5.09
N PRO A 176 -20.48 12.91 -4.32
CA PRO A 176 -20.48 12.18 -3.06
C PRO A 176 -21.55 12.74 -2.11
N LYS A 177 -22.39 11.87 -1.56
CA LYS A 177 -23.46 12.26 -0.65
C LYS A 177 -23.16 11.84 0.78
N ARG A 178 -22.82 10.56 0.99
CA ARG A 178 -22.50 9.99 2.32
C ARG A 178 -21.66 8.73 2.18
N ILE A 179 -21.06 8.31 3.29
CA ILE A 179 -20.41 7.01 3.39
C ILE A 179 -21.46 5.94 3.68
N ASP A 180 -21.58 4.95 2.80
CA ASP A 180 -22.48 3.82 3.00
C ASP A 180 -21.87 2.77 3.92
N THR A 181 -20.66 2.33 3.59
CA THR A 181 -20.01 1.20 4.25
C THR A 181 -18.53 1.46 4.43
N VAL A 182 -18.01 1.11 5.61
CA VAL A 182 -16.58 1.09 5.92
C VAL A 182 -16.22 -0.30 6.39
N VAL A 183 -15.25 -0.93 5.73
CA VAL A 183 -14.64 -2.18 6.17
C VAL A 183 -13.19 -1.92 6.55
N LEU A 184 -12.81 -2.37 7.74
CA LEU A 184 -11.46 -2.28 8.24
C LEU A 184 -11.06 -3.64 8.79
N SER A 185 -9.99 -4.20 8.26
CA SER A 185 -9.37 -5.43 8.77
C SER A 185 -7.94 -5.11 9.15
N THR A 186 -7.58 -5.29 10.41
CA THR A 186 -6.23 -4.98 10.90
C THR A 186 -5.64 -6.17 11.64
N GLN A 187 -4.34 -6.41 11.41
CA GLN A 187 -3.57 -7.36 12.18
C GLN A 187 -3.52 -6.92 13.64
N HIS A 188 -3.55 -7.87 14.57
CA HIS A 188 -3.54 -7.60 16.00
C HIS A 188 -2.97 -8.75 16.83
N THR A 189 -2.63 -8.46 18.08
CA THR A 189 -2.24 -9.48 19.08
C THR A 189 -3.47 -10.16 19.70
N GLU A 190 -3.28 -11.31 20.35
CA GLU A 190 -4.36 -12.04 21.04
C GLU A 190 -5.04 -11.25 22.17
N LYS A 191 -4.39 -10.18 22.67
CA LYS A 191 -4.88 -9.34 23.78
C LYS A 191 -6.25 -8.71 23.54
N VAL A 192 -6.67 -8.60 22.29
CA VAL A 192 -7.96 -7.97 21.91
C VAL A 192 -9.04 -8.97 21.54
N LEU A 193 -8.77 -10.27 21.67
CA LEU A 193 -9.74 -11.32 21.37
C LEU A 193 -10.74 -11.52 22.51
N ASP A 194 -11.95 -11.93 22.14
CA ASP A 194 -12.95 -12.38 23.09
C ASP A 194 -12.61 -13.76 23.70
N ARG A 195 -13.47 -14.25 24.60
CA ARG A 195 -13.26 -15.53 25.29
C ARG A 195 -13.16 -16.74 24.35
N THR A 196 -13.66 -16.64 23.12
CA THR A 196 -13.56 -17.71 22.13
C THR A 196 -12.21 -17.73 21.42
N GLY A 197 -11.45 -16.64 21.48
CA GLY A 197 -10.19 -16.49 20.75
C GLY A 197 -10.36 -16.33 19.24
N ASN A 198 -11.59 -16.15 18.73
CA ASN A 198 -11.88 -16.10 17.29
C ASN A 198 -12.29 -14.73 16.78
N ARG A 199 -12.73 -13.81 17.65
CA ARG A 199 -13.12 -12.45 17.25
C ARG A 199 -12.59 -11.43 18.23
N MET A 200 -12.50 -10.17 17.77
CA MET A 200 -12.14 -9.06 18.64
C MET A 200 -13.27 -8.73 19.63
N THR A 201 -12.91 -8.33 20.85
CA THR A 201 -13.86 -7.84 21.86
C THR A 201 -14.60 -6.60 21.35
N LYS A 202 -15.81 -6.37 21.90
CA LYS A 202 -16.59 -5.15 21.64
C LYS A 202 -15.78 -3.89 21.99
N LYS A 203 -15.07 -3.89 23.13
CA LYS A 203 -14.22 -2.78 23.57
C LYS A 203 -13.14 -2.44 22.53
N SER A 204 -12.41 -3.43 22.04
CA SER A 204 -11.34 -3.18 21.05
C SER A 204 -11.90 -2.70 19.70
N LYS A 205 -13.07 -3.21 19.28
CA LYS A 205 -13.76 -2.69 18.09
C LYS A 205 -14.18 -1.22 18.28
N GLU A 206 -14.69 -0.85 19.45
CA GLU A 206 -15.04 0.54 19.77
C GLU A 206 -13.82 1.46 19.81
N GLU A 207 -12.70 1.01 20.37
CA GLU A 207 -11.43 1.73 20.35
C GLU A 207 -10.96 2.02 18.92
N ILE A 208 -10.94 1.00 18.05
CA ILE A 208 -10.58 1.16 16.63
C ILE A 208 -11.56 2.10 15.93
N ALA A 209 -12.88 1.91 16.14
CA ALA A 209 -13.90 2.77 15.57
C ALA A 209 -13.69 4.24 15.96
N ASN A 210 -13.37 4.53 17.22
CA ASN A 210 -13.19 5.89 17.70
C ASN A 210 -11.85 6.49 17.26
N LYS A 211 -10.74 5.75 17.42
CA LYS A 211 -9.38 6.27 17.21
C LYS A 211 -8.94 6.29 15.74
N VAL A 212 -9.61 5.53 14.88
CA VAL A 212 -9.33 5.42 13.45
C VAL A 212 -10.50 5.91 12.62
N ILE A 213 -11.64 5.22 12.66
CA ILE A 213 -12.74 5.45 11.71
C ILE A 213 -13.39 6.82 11.92
N LYS A 214 -13.85 7.12 13.13
CA LYS A 214 -14.45 8.43 13.46
C LYS A 214 -13.43 9.57 13.40
N TYR A 215 -12.17 9.29 13.71
CA TYR A 215 -11.09 10.28 13.59
C TYR A 215 -10.91 10.74 12.15
N VAL A 216 -10.91 9.81 11.19
CA VAL A 216 -10.69 10.12 9.77
C VAL A 216 -11.95 10.63 9.08
N LEU A 217 -13.08 9.97 9.29
CA LEU A 217 -14.30 10.24 8.51
C LEU A 217 -15.17 11.34 9.14
N GLY A 218 -15.02 11.59 10.45
CA GLY A 218 -15.70 12.67 11.16
C GLY A 218 -17.20 12.71 10.88
N LYS A 219 -17.66 13.85 10.32
CA LYS A 219 -19.08 14.13 10.03
C LYS A 219 -19.62 13.41 8.78
N LEU A 220 -18.78 12.69 8.02
CA LEU A 220 -19.22 11.93 6.84
C LEU A 220 -19.91 10.60 7.20
N ILE A 221 -19.83 10.19 8.47
CA ILE A 221 -20.54 9.03 9.02
C ILE A 221 -21.90 9.50 9.53
N ASP A 222 -22.96 8.76 9.20
CA ASP A 222 -24.30 8.95 9.75
C ASP A 222 -24.82 7.68 10.46
N LYS A 223 -26.06 7.72 10.94
CA LYS A 223 -26.71 6.59 11.63
C LYS A 223 -26.93 5.35 10.76
N ASN A 224 -26.88 5.50 9.43
CA ASN A 224 -27.07 4.44 8.45
C ASN A 224 -25.74 3.90 7.89
N THR A 225 -24.60 4.56 8.20
CA THR A 225 -23.28 4.07 7.79
C THR A 225 -22.97 2.74 8.47
N LYS A 226 -22.67 1.71 7.67
CA LYS A 226 -22.30 0.38 8.15
C LYS A 226 -20.81 0.32 8.44
N ILE A 227 -20.44 -0.09 9.64
CA ILE A 227 -19.04 -0.20 10.06
C ILE A 227 -18.71 -1.65 10.38
N TYR A 228 -17.77 -2.22 9.64
CA TYR A 228 -17.27 -3.58 9.82
C TYR A 228 -15.80 -3.55 10.24
N ILE A 229 -15.52 -3.99 11.47
CA ILE A 229 -14.16 -4.12 11.99
C ILE A 229 -13.84 -5.61 12.16
N ASN A 230 -12.82 -6.07 11.43
CA ASN A 230 -12.38 -7.46 11.33
C ASN A 230 -13.57 -8.43 11.16
N PRO A 231 -14.39 -8.27 10.09
CA PRO A 231 -15.60 -9.07 9.90
C PRO A 231 -15.28 -10.57 9.78
N ALA A 232 -14.14 -10.92 9.19
CA ALA A 232 -13.64 -12.29 9.03
C ALA A 232 -13.15 -12.95 10.34
N GLY A 233 -13.13 -12.23 11.46
CA GLY A 233 -12.65 -12.73 12.76
C GLY A 233 -11.23 -12.27 13.08
N ARG A 234 -10.50 -13.08 13.83
CA ARG A 234 -9.13 -12.78 14.26
C ARG A 234 -8.18 -12.62 13.08
N PHE A 235 -7.18 -11.75 13.23
CA PHE A 235 -6.15 -11.53 12.23
C PHE A 235 -4.80 -11.41 12.96
N LEU A 236 -4.28 -12.56 13.40
CA LEU A 236 -3.05 -12.64 14.20
C LEU A 236 -1.81 -12.70 13.30
N SER A 237 -1.85 -13.64 12.34
CA SER A 237 -0.81 -13.81 11.32
C SER A 237 -1.13 -12.94 10.11
N GLY A 238 -0.20 -12.08 9.72
CA GLY A 238 -0.33 -11.16 8.58
C GLY A 238 1.03 -10.89 7.95
N GLY A 239 1.04 -10.00 6.95
CA GLY A 239 2.27 -9.67 6.24
C GLY A 239 2.83 -10.86 5.45
N PRO A 240 4.14 -10.88 5.20
CA PRO A 240 4.79 -11.91 4.41
C PRO A 240 4.76 -13.33 5.02
N SER A 241 4.38 -13.42 6.30
CA SER A 241 4.21 -14.70 7.00
C SER A 241 2.93 -15.44 6.61
N ALA A 242 1.93 -14.70 6.11
CA ALA A 242 0.59 -15.18 5.85
C ALA A 242 0.21 -15.11 4.37
N ASP A 243 0.86 -14.24 3.59
CA ASP A 243 0.59 -14.07 2.16
C ASP A 243 1.87 -13.65 1.42
N THR A 244 1.98 -14.05 0.16
CA THR A 244 3.12 -13.73 -0.70
C THR A 244 2.91 -12.34 -1.29
N GLY A 245 3.96 -11.52 -1.31
CA GLY A 245 3.94 -10.18 -1.86
C GLY A 245 4.82 -10.03 -3.09
N LEU A 246 4.39 -9.20 -4.03
CA LEU A 246 5.19 -8.79 -5.19
C LEU A 246 5.05 -7.29 -5.42
N THR A 247 6.12 -6.71 -5.92
CA THR A 247 6.16 -5.30 -6.36
C THR A 247 5.12 -5.06 -7.45
N GLY A 248 4.47 -3.89 -7.43
CA GLY A 248 3.51 -3.53 -8.48
C GLY A 248 2.19 -4.31 -8.45
N ARG A 249 1.83 -4.97 -7.33
CA ARG A 249 0.53 -5.67 -7.19
C ARG A 249 -0.56 -4.84 -6.52
N LYS A 250 -0.32 -3.53 -6.38
CA LYS A 250 -1.24 -2.56 -5.78
C LYS A 250 -1.45 -1.30 -6.65
N ILE A 251 -1.28 -1.41 -7.97
CA ILE A 251 -1.36 -0.28 -8.93
C ILE A 251 -2.66 0.55 -8.86
N ILE A 252 -3.81 -0.07 -8.55
CA ILE A 252 -5.08 0.67 -8.41
C ILE A 252 -5.16 1.41 -7.07
N VAL A 253 -4.55 0.85 -6.03
CA VAL A 253 -4.36 1.53 -4.74
C VAL A 253 -3.39 2.69 -4.92
N ASP A 254 -2.36 2.55 -5.76
CA ASP A 254 -1.36 3.59 -6.01
C ASP A 254 -1.85 4.76 -6.84
N THR A 255 -3.03 4.63 -7.45
CA THR A 255 -3.59 5.64 -8.35
C THR A 255 -4.95 6.12 -7.85
N TYR A 256 -6.02 5.84 -8.58
CA TYR A 256 -7.31 6.51 -8.39
C TYR A 256 -8.40 5.59 -7.82
N GLY A 257 -8.01 4.44 -7.25
CA GLY A 257 -8.93 3.52 -6.58
C GLY A 257 -10.05 2.99 -7.47
N GLY A 258 -9.81 2.89 -8.77
CA GLY A 258 -10.74 2.38 -9.77
C GLY A 258 -11.69 3.42 -10.37
N MET A 259 -11.60 4.69 -9.98
CA MET A 259 -12.50 5.75 -10.50
C MET A 259 -12.23 6.09 -11.98
N THR A 260 -11.02 5.83 -12.45
CA THR A 260 -10.62 5.98 -13.85
C THR A 260 -9.87 4.73 -14.33
N ALA A 261 -9.58 4.68 -15.62
CA ALA A 261 -8.76 3.65 -16.22
C ALA A 261 -7.31 3.69 -15.69
N HIS A 262 -6.59 2.60 -15.91
CA HIS A 262 -5.18 2.45 -15.57
C HIS A 262 -4.45 1.79 -16.75
N GLY A 263 -3.25 2.27 -17.07
CA GLY A 263 -2.50 1.78 -18.24
C GLY A 263 -1.75 0.47 -18.03
N GLY A 264 -1.57 0.05 -16.78
CA GLY A 264 -1.06 -1.27 -16.39
C GLY A 264 0.34 -1.26 -15.80
N GLY A 265 1.14 -0.23 -16.07
CA GLY A 265 2.49 -0.07 -15.52
C GLY A 265 2.53 0.16 -14.01
N ALA A 266 3.37 -0.58 -13.29
CA ALA A 266 3.68 -0.31 -11.88
C ALA A 266 4.72 0.82 -11.73
N PHE A 267 4.78 1.42 -10.53
CA PHE A 267 5.66 2.56 -10.24
C PHE A 267 6.92 2.20 -9.46
N SER A 268 6.77 1.45 -8.37
CA SER A 268 7.86 1.23 -7.41
C SER A 268 9.04 0.50 -8.05
N GLY A 269 10.26 0.85 -7.63
CA GLY A 269 11.48 0.25 -8.15
C GLY A 269 11.92 0.71 -9.53
N LYS A 270 11.17 1.62 -10.17
CA LYS A 270 11.51 2.18 -11.48
C LYS A 270 12.05 3.59 -11.35
N ASP A 271 13.20 3.86 -11.97
CA ASP A 271 13.73 5.22 -12.09
C ASP A 271 12.86 6.09 -13.03
N SER A 272 13.08 7.40 -12.98
CA SER A 272 12.27 8.39 -13.70
C SER A 272 12.28 8.27 -15.24
N THR A 273 13.15 7.47 -15.83
CA THR A 273 13.19 7.30 -17.28
C THR A 273 12.27 6.18 -17.76
N LYS A 274 11.65 5.43 -16.85
CA LYS A 274 10.59 4.48 -17.16
C LYS A 274 9.27 5.24 -17.22
N VAL A 275 8.72 5.35 -18.44
CA VAL A 275 7.52 6.16 -18.72
C VAL A 275 6.30 5.72 -17.93
N ASP A 276 6.20 4.45 -17.52
CA ASP A 276 5.14 3.96 -16.63
C ASP A 276 4.99 4.79 -15.36
N ARG A 277 6.11 5.26 -14.80
CA ARG A 277 6.14 6.09 -13.60
C ARG A 277 6.08 7.57 -13.96
N SER A 278 7.02 8.04 -14.78
CA SER A 278 7.21 9.48 -14.99
C SER A 278 6.14 10.15 -15.84
N ALA A 279 5.54 9.45 -16.81
CA ALA A 279 4.44 10.01 -17.60
C ALA A 279 3.07 9.87 -16.91
N CYS A 280 2.99 9.08 -15.84
CA CYS A 280 1.79 8.99 -15.00
C CYS A 280 1.74 10.09 -13.93
N TYR A 281 2.90 10.59 -13.48
CA TYR A 281 3.04 11.70 -12.54
C TYR A 281 2.81 13.05 -13.23
#